data_AF-A0A933FBD9-F1
#
_entry.id   AF-A0A933FBD9-F1
#
_cell.length_a   1.000
_cell.length_b   1.000
_cell.length_c   1.000
_cell.angle_alpha   90.00
_cell.angle_beta   90.00
_cell.angle_gamma   90.00
#
_symmetry.space_group_name_H-M   'P 1'
#
loop_
_entity.id
_entity.type
_entity.pdbx_description
1 polymer ?
#
loop_
_entity_poly.entity_id
_entity_poly.type
_entity_poly.pdbx_seq_one_letter_code
_entity_poly.pdbx_strand_id
1 'polypeptide(L)'
;MALAALHLLTAALYLGGTLMLGVAVLPAFRGEGNAGRRATLARILRIAHPVSLAALGVLVLTGAGQVTALKGASGADFAARWFGLLGLKLLVVFILVLAAAYECFGLGLRLTRAAAREAAGEPGLDPRVHARLVARLQAAALTNGVLGGVASVLGLLLARG
;
A
#
# COMPACT_ATOMS: atom_id res chain seq x y z
N MET A 1 19.68 -6.09 14.99
CA MET A 1 19.39 -4.64 14.87
C MET A 1 19.09 -4.20 13.43
N ALA A 2 19.88 -4.60 12.43
CA ALA A 2 19.67 -4.19 11.03
C ALA A 2 18.27 -4.50 10.46
N LEU A 3 17.73 -5.69 10.74
CA LEU A 3 16.43 -6.13 10.20
C LEU A 3 15.23 -5.31 10.75
N ALA A 4 15.29 -4.92 12.03
CA ALA A 4 14.26 -4.06 12.64
C ALA A 4 14.33 -2.63 12.10
N ALA A 5 15.54 -2.07 11.94
CA ALA A 5 15.73 -0.75 11.34
C ALA A 5 15.23 -0.72 9.89
N LEU A 6 15.54 -1.76 9.10
CA LEU A 6 15.02 -1.90 7.74
C LEU A 6 13.50 -1.97 7.73
N HIS A 7 12.90 -2.80 8.59
CA HIS A 7 11.45 -2.91 8.70
C HIS A 7 10.78 -1.57 9.01
N LEU A 8 11.32 -0.82 9.99
CA LEU A 8 10.78 0.49 10.37
C LEU A 8 10.94 1.54 9.27
N LEU A 9 12.10 1.60 8.62
CA LEU A 9 12.35 2.51 7.51
C LEU A 9 11.41 2.22 6.34
N THR A 10 11.25 0.95 5.97
CA THR A 10 10.32 0.54 4.93
C THR A 10 8.88 0.80 5.32
N ALA A 11 8.51 0.65 6.60
CA ALA A 11 7.16 0.95 7.09
C ALA A 11 6.86 2.44 6.97
N ALA A 12 7.79 3.30 7.37
CA ALA A 12 7.67 4.74 7.22
C ALA A 12 7.56 5.16 5.75
N LEU A 13 8.38 4.57 4.87
CA LEU A 13 8.34 4.84 3.43
C LEU A 13 7.01 4.41 2.81
N TYR A 14 6.54 3.19 3.12
CA TYR A 14 5.27 2.67 2.64
C TYR A 14 4.10 3.54 3.11
N LEU A 15 3.99 3.76 4.42
CA LEU A 15 2.89 4.51 5.01
C LEU A 15 2.89 5.98 4.53
N GLY A 16 4.06 6.63 4.54
CA GLY A 16 4.22 7.99 4.05
C GLY A 16 3.89 8.12 2.57
N GLY A 17 4.37 7.19 1.72
CA GLY A 17 4.08 7.17 0.29
C GLY A 17 2.59 6.97 -0.01
N THR A 18 1.96 5.99 0.65
CA THR A 18 0.53 5.70 0.49
C THR A 18 -0.34 6.87 0.97
N LEU A 19 -0.01 7.49 2.10
CA LEU A 19 -0.73 8.67 2.59
C LEU A 19 -0.51 9.88 1.68
N MET A 20 0.71 10.12 1.19
CA MET A 20 0.98 11.18 0.23
C MET A 20 0.15 11.00 -1.05
N LEU A 21 0.06 9.76 -1.56
CA LEU A 21 -0.81 9.44 -2.69
C LEU A 21 -2.28 9.72 -2.39
N GLY A 22 -2.80 9.19 -1.28
CA GLY A 22 -4.21 9.26 -0.91
C GLY A 22 -4.69 10.66 -0.48
N VAL A 23 -3.84 11.47 0.13
CA VAL A 23 -4.22 12.78 0.71
C VAL A 23 -3.83 13.94 -0.19
N ALA A 24 -2.69 13.88 -0.89
CA ALA A 24 -2.18 15.01 -1.65
C ALA A 24 -2.26 14.79 -3.17
N VAL A 25 -1.72 13.67 -3.67
CA VAL A 25 -1.57 13.46 -5.12
C VAL A 25 -2.92 13.18 -5.78
N LEU A 26 -3.60 12.10 -5.41
CA LEU A 26 -4.83 11.67 -6.07
C LEU A 26 -5.96 12.71 -6.07
N PRO A 27 -6.25 13.45 -4.97
CA PRO A 27 -7.29 14.47 -5.01
C PRO A 27 -6.99 15.59 -6.02
N ALA A 28 -5.72 15.94 -6.24
CA ALA A 28 -5.32 16.95 -7.24
C ALA A 28 -5.64 16.55 -8.69
N PHE A 29 -5.88 15.26 -8.97
CA PHE A 29 -6.21 14.74 -10.30
C PHE A 29 -7.66 14.26 -10.46
N ARG A 30 -8.57 14.54 -9.51
CA ARG A 30 -9.98 14.10 -9.59
C ARG A 30 -10.81 14.83 -10.66
N GLY A 31 -10.44 16.05 -11.03
CA GLY A 31 -11.20 16.89 -11.96
C GLY A 31 -11.07 16.47 -13.43
N GLU A 32 -11.80 17.18 -14.29
CA GLU A 32 -11.68 17.08 -15.75
C GLU A 32 -10.34 17.68 -16.21
N GLY A 33 -9.26 16.95 -15.95
CA GLY A 33 -7.94 17.34 -16.43
C GLY A 33 -7.83 17.18 -17.95
N ASN A 34 -6.91 17.92 -18.57
CA ASN A 34 -6.50 17.67 -19.94
C ASN A 34 -5.67 16.36 -20.04
N ALA A 35 -5.40 15.91 -21.26
CA ALA A 35 -4.60 14.71 -21.54
C ALA A 35 -3.23 14.74 -20.84
N GLY A 36 -2.60 15.92 -20.76
CA GLY A 36 -1.32 16.11 -20.08
C GLY A 36 -1.38 15.80 -18.57
N ARG A 37 -2.42 16.24 -17.87
CA ARG A 37 -2.63 15.90 -16.45
C ARG A 37 -2.83 14.40 -16.24
N ARG A 38 -3.60 13.75 -17.13
CA ARG A 38 -3.81 12.30 -17.09
C ARG A 38 -2.51 11.52 -17.32
N ALA A 39 -1.68 11.97 -18.26
CA ALA A 39 -0.37 11.39 -18.53
C ALA A 39 0.60 11.54 -17.35
N THR A 40 0.60 12.71 -16.69
CA THR A 40 1.39 12.94 -15.47
C THR A 40 0.97 12.00 -14.35
N LEU A 41 -0.34 11.87 -14.09
CA LEU A 41 -0.83 10.92 -13.09
C LEU A 41 -0.39 9.49 -13.42
N ALA A 42 -0.56 9.06 -14.67
CA ALA A 42 -0.13 7.72 -15.09
C ALA A 42 1.37 7.49 -14.87
N ARG A 43 2.22 8.49 -15.11
CA ARG A 43 3.66 8.40 -14.84
C ARG A 43 3.96 8.24 -13.36
N ILE A 44 3.28 9.02 -12.50
CA ILE A 44 3.41 8.90 -11.04
C ILE A 44 3.03 7.48 -10.61
N LEU A 45 1.87 6.97 -11.03
CA LEU A 45 1.37 5.64 -10.64
C LEU A 45 2.26 4.50 -11.17
N ARG A 46 2.87 4.64 -12.35
CA ARG A 46 3.82 3.67 -12.90
C ARG A 46 5.05 3.46 -12.02
N ILE A 47 5.45 4.47 -11.25
CA ILE A 47 6.60 4.39 -10.35
C ILE A 47 6.12 4.05 -8.94
N ALA A 48 5.11 4.77 -8.46
CA ALA A 48 4.68 4.66 -7.06
C ALA A 48 4.08 3.29 -6.74
N HIS A 49 3.33 2.67 -7.65
CA HIS A 49 2.70 1.36 -7.37
C HIS A 49 3.73 0.22 -7.25
N PRO A 50 4.67 0.00 -8.19
CA PRO A 50 5.72 -1.01 -8.01
C PRO A 50 6.58 -0.77 -6.77
N VAL A 51 6.94 0.48 -6.49
CA VAL A 51 7.71 0.83 -5.28
C VAL A 51 6.93 0.49 -4.01
N SER A 52 5.63 0.80 -3.97
CA SER A 52 4.77 0.47 -2.83
C SER A 52 4.64 -1.03 -2.62
N LEU A 53 4.52 -1.81 -3.71
CA LEU A 53 4.50 -3.28 -3.63
C LEU A 53 5.85 -3.85 -3.20
N ALA A 54 6.96 -3.31 -3.69
CA ALA A 54 8.30 -3.72 -3.26
C ALA A 54 8.52 -3.44 -1.77
N ALA A 55 8.13 -2.26 -1.30
CA ALA A 55 8.16 -1.91 0.11
C ALA A 55 7.30 -2.86 0.95
N LEU A 56 6.10 -3.20 0.48
CA LEU A 56 5.23 -4.15 1.17
C LEU A 56 5.83 -5.56 1.21
N GLY A 57 6.47 -6.00 0.12
CA GLY A 57 7.21 -7.27 0.09
C GLY A 57 8.34 -7.31 1.12
N VAL A 58 9.14 -6.23 1.21
CA VAL A 58 10.18 -6.11 2.24
C VAL A 58 9.58 -6.12 3.64
N LEU A 59 8.46 -5.44 3.87
CA LEU A 59 7.75 -5.47 5.16
C LEU A 59 7.28 -6.87 5.55
N VAL A 60 6.72 -7.62 4.60
CA VAL A 60 6.27 -9.00 4.84
C VAL A 60 7.46 -9.90 5.17
N LEU A 61 8.54 -9.84 4.39
CA LEU A 61 9.73 -10.67 4.60
C LEU A 61 10.42 -10.36 5.93
N THR A 62 10.63 -9.08 6.23
CA THR A 62 11.24 -8.66 7.49
C THR A 62 10.30 -8.88 8.67
N GLY A 63 8.99 -8.80 8.49
CA GLY A 63 8.00 -9.15 9.51
C GLY A 63 8.02 -10.65 9.83
N ALA A 64 8.04 -11.51 8.79
CA ALA A 64 8.15 -12.95 8.95
C ALA A 64 9.45 -13.35 9.68
N GLY A 65 10.58 -12.73 9.33
CA GLY A 65 11.85 -12.95 10.02
C GLY A 65 11.78 -12.63 11.51
N GLN A 66 11.14 -11.52 11.89
CA GLN A 66 10.93 -11.14 13.29
C GLN A 66 10.03 -12.14 14.03
N VAL A 67 8.96 -12.61 13.40
CA VAL A 67 8.07 -13.64 13.99
C VAL A 67 8.81 -14.95 14.22
N THR A 68 9.64 -15.39 13.27
CA THR A 68 10.46 -16.60 13.41
C THR A 68 11.44 -16.47 14.58
N ALA A 69 12.11 -15.32 14.71
CA ALA A 69 12.99 -15.07 15.85
C ALA A 69 12.22 -15.06 17.18
N LEU A 70 11.05 -14.43 17.23
CA LEU A 70 10.19 -14.40 18.42
C LEU A 70 9.72 -15.80 18.84
N LYS A 71 9.34 -16.64 17.87
CA LYS A 71 8.98 -18.04 18.11
C LYS A 71 10.16 -18.83 18.66
N GLY A 72 11.35 -18.66 18.10
CA GLY A 72 12.57 -19.29 18.59
C GLY A 72 12.90 -18.93 20.04
N ALA A 73 12.70 -17.66 20.42
CA ALA A 73 12.95 -17.19 21.78
C ALA A 73 11.87 -17.62 22.79
N SER A 74 10.60 -17.70 22.38
CA SER A 74 9.46 -17.92 23.29
C SER A 74 9.12 -19.41 23.50
N GLY A 75 9.62 -20.32 22.67
CA GLY A 75 9.40 -21.76 22.82
C GLY A 75 7.91 -22.14 22.89
N ALA A 76 7.55 -22.97 23.87
CA ALA A 76 6.19 -23.49 24.06
C ALA A 76 5.16 -22.40 24.46
N ASP A 77 5.60 -21.32 25.11
CA ASP A 77 4.74 -20.22 25.57
C ASP A 77 4.30 -19.28 24.44
N PHE A 78 4.89 -19.42 23.25
CA PHE A 78 4.64 -18.54 22.12
C PHE A 78 3.15 -18.43 21.78
N ALA A 79 2.47 -19.57 21.69
CA ALA A 79 1.06 -19.60 21.32
C ALA A 79 0.17 -18.97 22.41
N ALA A 80 0.44 -19.28 23.67
CA ALA A 80 -0.36 -18.77 24.79
C ALA A 80 -0.27 -17.24 24.92
N ARG A 81 0.92 -16.66 24.68
CA ARG A 81 1.16 -15.22 24.87
C ARG A 81 0.85 -14.38 23.63
N TRP A 82 1.15 -14.89 22.44
CA TRP A 82 1.22 -14.04 21.24
C TRP A 82 0.16 -14.33 20.19
N PHE A 83 -0.51 -15.49 20.22
CA PHE A 83 -1.35 -15.95 19.11
C PHE A 83 -2.51 -15.00 18.77
N GLY A 84 -3.15 -14.38 19.77
CA GLY A 84 -4.26 -13.45 19.54
C GLY A 84 -3.85 -12.17 18.81
N LEU A 85 -2.98 -11.36 19.44
CA LEU A 85 -2.51 -10.09 18.86
C LEU A 85 -1.71 -10.29 17.57
N LEU A 86 -0.87 -11.32 17.52
CA LEU A 86 -0.09 -11.62 16.32
C LEU A 86 -0.97 -12.11 15.19
N GLY A 87 -1.94 -13.00 15.46
CA GLY A 87 -2.90 -13.47 14.47
C GLY A 87 -3.71 -12.33 13.87
N LEU A 88 -4.20 -11.41 14.70
CA LEU A 88 -4.89 -10.20 14.25
C LEU A 88 -3.99 -9.32 13.37
N LYS A 89 -2.73 -9.10 13.78
CA LYS A 89 -1.76 -8.33 12.98
C LYS A 89 -1.53 -8.98 11.62
N LEU A 90 -1.37 -10.30 11.56
CA LEU A 90 -1.17 -11.02 10.30
C LEU A 90 -2.42 -10.95 9.40
N LEU A 91 -3.62 -11.04 9.98
CA LEU A 91 -4.86 -10.86 9.22
C LEU A 91 -4.96 -9.44 8.62
N VAL A 92 -4.63 -8.41 9.40
CA VAL A 92 -4.61 -7.01 8.92
C VAL A 92 -3.59 -6.85 7.79
N VAL A 93 -2.36 -7.37 7.96
CA VAL A 93 -1.32 -7.33 6.93
C VAL A 93 -1.73 -8.11 5.68
N PHE A 94 -2.41 -9.25 5.83
CA PHE A 94 -2.93 -10.02 4.70
C PHE A 94 -3.95 -9.21 3.90
N ILE A 95 -4.92 -8.58 4.58
CA ILE A 95 -5.91 -7.70 3.93
C ILE A 95 -5.20 -6.51 3.26
N LEU A 96 -4.21 -5.91 3.92
CA LEU A 96 -3.39 -4.82 3.36
C LEU A 96 -2.70 -5.23 2.06
N VAL A 97 -2.11 -6.44 2.01
CA VAL A 97 -1.47 -6.97 0.79
C VAL A 97 -2.48 -7.14 -0.34
N LEU A 98 -3.65 -7.70 -0.06
CA LEU A 98 -4.70 -7.84 -1.06
C LEU A 98 -5.21 -6.49 -1.57
N ALA A 99 -5.42 -5.54 -0.66
CA ALA A 99 -5.89 -4.20 -1.00
C ALA A 99 -4.83 -3.40 -1.80
N ALA A 100 -3.54 -3.51 -1.46
CA ALA A 100 -2.45 -2.92 -2.22
C ALA A 100 -2.29 -3.56 -3.62
N ALA A 101 -2.46 -4.89 -3.72
CA ALA A 101 -2.47 -5.58 -5.00
C ALA A 101 -3.66 -5.13 -5.87
N TYR A 102 -4.85 -4.98 -5.30
CA TYR A 102 -6.02 -4.45 -5.98
C TYR A 102 -5.82 -3.01 -6.48
N GLU A 103 -5.24 -2.15 -5.64
CA GLU A 103 -4.88 -0.77 -6.00
C GLU A 103 -3.94 -0.74 -7.21
N CYS A 104 -2.85 -1.52 -7.15
CA CYS A 104 -1.82 -1.56 -8.18
C CYS A 104 -2.31 -2.20 -9.49
N PHE A 105 -2.74 -3.47 -9.42
CA PHE A 105 -3.06 -4.28 -10.60
C PHE A 105 -4.47 -4.02 -11.13
N GLY A 106 -5.42 -3.73 -10.24
CA GLY A 106 -6.81 -3.49 -10.61
C GLY A 106 -7.02 -2.06 -11.11
N LEU A 107 -6.76 -1.07 -10.26
CA LEU A 107 -7.06 0.34 -10.57
C LEU A 107 -5.92 1.03 -11.31
N GLY A 108 -4.69 0.86 -10.85
CA GLY A 108 -3.49 1.48 -11.41
C GLY A 108 -3.24 1.12 -12.87
N LEU A 109 -3.25 -0.18 -13.19
CA LEU A 109 -3.04 -0.63 -14.57
C LEU A 109 -4.13 -0.14 -15.53
N ARG A 110 -5.39 -0.04 -15.07
CA ARG A 110 -6.47 0.49 -15.92
C ARG A 110 -6.22 1.94 -16.28
N LEU A 111 -5.78 2.75 -15.32
CA LEU A 111 -5.53 4.18 -15.52
C LEU A 111 -4.27 4.44 -16.36
N THR A 112 -3.20 3.68 -16.14
CA THR A 112 -1.97 3.81 -16.92
C THR A 112 -2.11 3.33 -18.36
N ARG A 113 -2.87 2.24 -18.59
CA ARG A 113 -3.20 1.77 -19.95
C ARG A 113 -4.10 2.75 -20.70
N ALA A 114 -5.08 3.34 -20.02
CA ALA A 114 -5.93 4.38 -20.61
C ALA A 114 -5.12 5.61 -21.06
N ALA A 115 -4.20 6.07 -20.21
CA ALA A 115 -3.32 7.19 -20.56
C ALA A 115 -2.37 6.84 -21.71
N ALA A 116 -1.90 5.59 -21.80
CA ALA A 116 -1.06 5.13 -22.91
C ALA A 116 -1.81 5.12 -24.25
N ARG A 117 -3.09 4.69 -24.26
CA ARG A 117 -3.96 4.75 -25.44
C ARG A 117 -4.19 6.18 -25.91
N GLU A 118 -4.50 7.07 -24.98
CA GLU A 118 -4.70 8.48 -25.27
C GLU A 118 -3.43 9.13 -25.86
N ALA A 119 -2.25 8.76 -25.36
CA ALA A 119 -0.98 9.22 -25.92
C ALA A 119 -0.69 8.65 -27.33
N ALA A 120 -1.29 7.52 -27.70
CA ALA A 120 -1.20 6.92 -29.03
C ALA A 120 -2.23 7.49 -30.02
N GLY A 121 -3.04 8.48 -29.61
CA GLY A 121 -4.07 9.09 -30.44
C GLY A 121 -5.42 8.37 -30.43
N GLU A 122 -5.57 7.31 -29.62
CA GLU A 122 -6.87 6.67 -29.39
C GLU A 122 -7.74 7.51 -28.45
N PRO A 123 -9.08 7.39 -28.52
CA PRO A 123 -9.96 8.06 -27.57
C PRO A 123 -9.64 7.64 -26.13
N GLY A 124 -9.37 8.64 -25.28
CA GLY A 124 -9.13 8.45 -23.85
C GLY A 124 -10.39 8.02 -23.09
N LEU A 125 -10.26 7.85 -21.77
CA LEU A 125 -11.42 7.58 -20.92
C LEU A 125 -12.36 8.79 -20.89
N ASP A 126 -13.66 8.52 -20.86
CA ASP A 126 -14.68 9.50 -20.48
C ASP A 126 -14.25 10.19 -19.16
N PRO A 127 -14.24 11.54 -19.10
CA PRO A 127 -13.90 12.30 -17.90
C PRO A 127 -14.62 11.81 -16.62
N ARG A 128 -15.89 11.39 -16.73
CA ARG A 128 -16.65 10.86 -15.58
C ARG A 128 -16.15 9.50 -15.11
N VAL A 129 -15.67 8.67 -16.03
CA VAL A 129 -15.04 7.38 -15.71
C VAL A 129 -13.66 7.60 -15.10
N HIS A 130 -12.89 8.53 -15.65
CA HIS A 130 -11.59 8.92 -15.10
C HIS A 130 -11.71 9.39 -13.64
N ALA A 131 -12.59 10.37 -13.38
CA ALA A 131 -12.81 10.90 -12.03
C ALA A 131 -13.22 9.80 -11.03
N ARG A 132 -14.10 8.88 -11.44
CA ARG A 132 -14.50 7.73 -10.61
C ARG A 132 -13.34 6.78 -10.33
N LEU A 133 -12.50 6.49 -11.31
CA LEU A 133 -11.32 5.64 -11.10
C LEU A 133 -10.31 6.29 -10.16
N VAL A 134 -10.03 7.59 -10.32
CA VAL A 134 -9.15 8.34 -9.41
C VAL A 134 -9.73 8.36 -8.00
N ALA A 135 -11.04 8.57 -7.84
CA ALA A 135 -11.70 8.53 -6.54
C ALA A 135 -11.59 7.15 -5.86
N ARG A 136 -11.78 6.06 -6.62
CA ARG A 136 -11.61 4.69 -6.09
C ARG A 136 -10.16 4.40 -5.73
N LEU A 137 -9.22 4.89 -6.53
CA LEU A 137 -7.80 4.75 -6.25
C LEU A 137 -7.43 5.51 -4.97
N GLN A 138 -7.98 6.71 -4.78
CA GLN A 138 -7.79 7.48 -3.55
C GLN A 138 -8.38 6.75 -2.33
N ALA A 139 -9.59 6.23 -2.45
CA ALA A 139 -10.21 5.45 -1.38
C ALA A 139 -9.37 4.21 -1.04
N ALA A 140 -8.83 3.51 -2.05
CA ALA A 140 -7.94 2.37 -1.86
C ALA A 140 -6.63 2.77 -1.16
N ALA A 141 -5.98 3.85 -1.60
CA ALA A 141 -4.78 4.38 -0.96
C ALA A 141 -5.03 4.78 0.50
N LEU A 142 -6.13 5.47 0.80
CA LEU A 142 -6.49 5.82 2.18
C LEU A 142 -6.79 4.58 3.03
N THR A 143 -7.50 3.60 2.47
CA THR A 143 -7.77 2.32 3.14
C THR A 143 -6.46 1.60 3.47
N ASN A 144 -5.52 1.54 2.52
CA ASN A 144 -4.19 0.97 2.73
C ASN A 144 -3.39 1.76 3.78
N GLY A 145 -3.50 3.09 3.80
CA GLY A 145 -2.91 3.93 4.84
C GLY A 145 -3.46 3.62 6.23
N VAL A 146 -4.79 3.47 6.36
CA VAL A 146 -5.44 3.08 7.63
C VAL A 146 -5.00 1.69 8.07
N LEU A 147 -5.06 0.70 7.17
CA LEU A 147 -4.63 -0.67 7.46
C LEU A 147 -3.14 -0.74 7.85
N GLY A 148 -2.28 0.00 7.16
CA GLY A 148 -0.87 0.15 7.49
C GLY A 148 -0.68 0.76 8.88
N GLY A 149 -1.40 1.82 9.21
CA GLY A 149 -1.39 2.44 10.53
C GLY A 149 -1.85 1.48 11.64
N VAL A 150 -2.93 0.73 11.42
CA VAL A 150 -3.41 -0.30 12.34
C VAL A 150 -2.35 -1.39 12.54
N ALA A 151 -1.73 -1.88 11.46
CA ALA A 151 -0.66 -2.88 11.54
C ALA A 151 0.56 -2.38 12.33
N SER A 152 0.91 -1.09 12.19
CA SER A 152 1.96 -0.43 12.97
C SER A 152 1.61 -0.34 14.45
N VAL A 153 0.38 0.08 14.79
CA VAL A 153 -0.09 0.15 16.19
C VAL A 153 -0.08 -1.23 16.83
N LEU A 154 -0.62 -2.25 16.15
CA LEU A 154 -0.58 -3.63 16.63
C LEU A 154 0.87 -4.12 16.83
N GLY A 155 1.79 -3.71 15.95
CA GLY A 155 3.22 -3.98 16.11
C GLY A 155 3.83 -3.35 17.35
N LEU A 156 3.47 -2.10 17.66
CA LEU A 156 3.94 -1.42 18.87
C LEU A 156 3.34 -2.03 20.15
N LEU A 157 2.08 -2.46 20.11
CA LEU A 157 1.45 -3.17 21.22
C LEU A 157 2.13 -4.51 21.49
N LEU A 158 2.48 -5.25 20.43
CA LEU A 158 3.25 -6.48 20.56
C LEU A 158 4.65 -6.26 21.14
N ALA A 159 5.29 -5.11 20.85
CA ALA A 159 6.60 -4.79 21.40
C ALA A 159 6.58 -4.39 22.90
N ARG A 160 5.38 -4.20 23.49
CA ARG A 160 5.19 -3.80 24.88
C ARG A 160 4.76 -4.94 25.81
N GLY A 161 4.28 -6.06 25.27
CA GLY A 161 3.95 -7.29 26.02
C GLY A 161 5.18 -8.16 26.22
#